data_AF-A0A257V4A2-F1
#
_entry.id   AF-A0A257V4A2-F1
#
_cell.length_a   1.000
_cell.length_b   1.000
_cell.length_c   1.000
_cell.angle_alpha   90.00
_cell.angle_beta   90.00
_cell.angle_gamma   90.00
#
_symmetry.space_group_name_H-M   'P 1'
#
loop_
_entity.id
_entity.type
_entity.pdbx_description
1 polymer ?
#
loop_
_entity_poly.entity_id
_entity_poly.type
_entity_poly.pdbx_seq_one_letter_code
_entity_poly.pdbx_strand_id
1 'polypeptide(L)'
;MKSQFIAATTPGFVDFVLHSRPFVLSIVNLPNYRTRTRMEQITQHIPRDDVRWLAHRLSRLTVEQIRDCFRAAGYKADVTEIYAQAVRKRIAELGTL
;
A
#
# COMPACT_ATOMS: atom_id res chain seq x y z
N MET A 1 2.69 -14.58 8.86
CA MET A 1 2.40 -13.19 9.29
C MET A 1 1.36 -12.61 8.32
N LYS A 2 0.18 -12.16 8.78
CA LYS A 2 -0.81 -11.51 7.90
C LYS A 2 -0.34 -10.06 7.64
N SER A 3 -0.15 -9.67 6.39
CA SER A 3 0.14 -8.28 6.02
C SER A 3 -1.13 -7.45 6.25
N GLN A 4 -1.06 -6.47 7.15
CA GLN A 4 -2.10 -5.48 7.37
C GLN A 4 -1.88 -4.31 6.40
N PHE A 5 -2.95 -3.81 5.79
CA PHE A 5 -2.90 -2.67 4.87
C PHE A 5 -3.49 -1.39 5.47
N ILE A 6 -4.65 -1.48 6.12
CA ILE A 6 -5.29 -0.35 6.82
C ILE A 6 -4.92 -0.43 8.30
N ALA A 7 -4.28 0.63 8.82
CA ALA A 7 -3.86 0.74 10.21
C ALA A 7 -5.01 1.24 11.10
N ALA A 8 -5.69 2.31 10.65
CA ALA A 8 -6.81 2.91 11.35
C ALA A 8 -7.80 3.55 10.38
N THR A 9 -9.08 3.55 10.76
CA THR A 9 -10.16 4.23 10.03
C THR A 9 -10.91 5.14 10.99
N THR A 10 -11.02 6.42 10.65
CA THR A 10 -11.79 7.42 11.40
C THR A 10 -12.85 8.06 10.50
N PRO A 11 -13.77 8.89 11.04
CA PRO A 11 -14.72 9.63 10.21
C PRO A 11 -14.05 10.56 9.19
N GLY A 12 -12.92 11.19 9.55
CA GLY A 12 -12.24 12.18 8.70
C GLY A 12 -11.11 11.62 7.85
N PHE A 13 -10.42 10.58 8.32
CA PHE A 13 -9.20 10.10 7.67
C PHE A 13 -8.99 8.59 7.81
N VAL A 14 -8.06 8.07 7.00
CA VAL A 14 -7.60 6.69 7.03
C VAL A 14 -6.07 6.69 7.10
N ASP A 15 -5.52 5.83 7.95
CA ASP A 15 -4.09 5.56 8.05
C ASP A 15 -3.77 4.21 7.39
N PHE A 16 -2.78 4.18 6.51
CA PHE A 16 -2.28 2.94 5.89
C PHE A 16 -0.95 2.50 6.50
N VAL A 17 -0.74 1.20 6.51
CA VAL A 17 0.50 0.58 6.98
C VAL A 17 1.56 0.66 5.88
N LEU A 18 2.70 1.29 6.19
CA LEU A 18 3.92 1.20 5.42
C LEU A 18 5.06 0.78 6.34
N HIS A 19 5.59 -0.43 6.15
CA HIS A 19 6.75 -0.89 6.92
C HIS A 19 8.04 -0.42 6.23
N SER A 20 8.41 0.84 6.43
CA SER A 20 9.61 1.41 5.80
C SER A 20 10.78 1.61 6.78
N ARG A 21 10.50 1.74 8.08
CA ARG A 21 11.52 1.87 9.13
C ARG A 21 12.33 0.57 9.31
N PRO A 22 13.67 0.64 9.27
CA PRO A 22 14.50 -0.46 9.72
C PRO A 22 14.39 -0.61 11.25
N PHE A 23 14.64 -1.81 11.76
CA PHE A 23 14.52 -2.19 13.17
C PHE A 23 15.25 -1.20 14.10
N VAL A 24 14.67 -0.87 15.26
CA VAL A 24 15.10 0.26 16.12
C VAL A 24 16.56 0.17 16.59
N LEU A 25 17.18 -1.02 16.62
CA LEU A 25 18.61 -1.18 16.94
C LEU A 25 19.57 -0.89 15.77
N SER A 26 19.07 -0.43 14.61
CA SER A 26 19.86 -0.07 13.42
C SER A 26 20.09 1.44 13.22
N ILE A 27 19.91 2.26 14.27
CA ILE A 27 20.02 3.75 14.25
C ILE A 27 21.42 4.28 13.88
N VAL A 28 22.39 3.41 13.58
CA VAL A 28 23.77 3.77 13.19
C VAL A 28 23.83 4.70 11.95
N ASN A 29 22.73 4.85 11.19
CA ASN A 29 22.59 5.80 10.07
C ASN A 29 21.36 6.74 10.22
N LEU A 30 21.55 7.86 10.92
CA LEU A 30 20.53 8.90 11.18
C LEU A 30 19.83 9.46 9.91
N PRO A 31 20.54 9.76 8.80
CA PRO A 31 19.88 10.18 7.55
C PRO A 31 18.88 9.14 7.02
N ASN A 32 19.26 7.86 6.99
CA ASN A 32 18.37 6.79 6.53
C ASN A 32 17.13 6.67 7.42
N TYR A 33 17.28 6.79 8.74
CA TYR A 33 16.16 6.75 9.67
C TYR A 33 15.14 7.87 9.42
N ARG A 34 15.60 9.11 9.19
CA ARG A 34 14.74 10.26 8.89
C ARG A 34 13.97 10.07 7.59
N THR A 35 14.65 9.65 6.53
CA THR A 35 14.02 9.40 5.22
C THR A 35 12.93 8.33 5.32
N ARG A 36 13.19 7.21 6.00
CA ARG A 36 12.20 6.15 6.20
C ARG A 36 11.03 6.59 7.07
N THR A 37 11.28 7.36 8.13
CA THR A 37 10.20 7.94 8.95
C THR A 37 9.30 8.86 8.12
N ARG A 38 9.89 9.71 7.27
CA ARG A 38 9.12 10.59 6.37
C ARG A 38 8.32 9.79 5.35
N MET A 39 8.86 8.71 4.79
CA MET A 39 8.13 7.84 3.88
C MET A 39 6.87 7.26 4.53
N GLU A 40 6.97 6.82 5.78
CA GLU A 40 5.82 6.33 6.54
C GLU A 40 4.74 7.37 6.77
N GLN A 41 5.12 8.63 7.00
CA GLN A 41 4.15 9.71 7.18
C GLN A 41 3.31 9.98 5.92
N ILE A 42 3.82 9.66 4.72
CA ILE A 42 3.10 9.85 3.45
C ILE A 42 1.81 9.04 3.41
N THR A 43 1.72 7.93 4.16
CA THR A 43 0.57 7.04 4.15
C THR A 43 -0.38 7.24 5.33
N GLN A 44 -0.20 8.30 6.11
CA GLN A 44 -1.00 8.63 7.29
C GLN A 44 -1.92 9.82 7.03
N HIS A 45 -3.04 9.88 7.73
CA HIS A 45 -4.03 10.96 7.78
C HIS A 45 -4.58 11.33 6.39
N ILE A 46 -4.80 10.32 5.55
CA ILE A 46 -5.37 10.53 4.22
C ILE A 46 -6.86 10.82 4.36
N PRO A 47 -7.38 11.94 3.81
CA PRO A 47 -8.80 12.26 3.85
C PRO A 47 -9.64 11.10 3.30
N ARG A 48 -10.75 10.78 3.99
CA ARG A 48 -11.58 9.63 3.60
C ARG A 48 -12.16 9.77 2.19
N ASP A 49 -12.44 10.99 1.75
CA ASP A 49 -12.92 11.26 0.39
C ASP A 49 -11.86 10.98 -0.67
N ASP A 50 -10.58 11.27 -0.39
CA ASP A 50 -9.47 10.91 -1.28
C ASP A 50 -9.31 9.39 -1.37
N VAL A 51 -9.51 8.68 -0.24
CA VAL A 51 -9.49 7.22 -0.22
C VAL A 51 -10.61 6.63 -1.06
N ARG A 52 -11.84 7.16 -0.94
CA ARG A 52 -12.99 6.72 -1.76
C ARG A 52 -12.79 7.03 -3.24
N TRP A 53 -12.28 8.22 -3.55
CA TRP A 53 -11.91 8.59 -4.91
C TRP A 53 -10.89 7.61 -5.49
N LEU A 54 -9.84 7.29 -4.72
CA LEU A 54 -8.82 6.34 -5.13
C LEU A 54 -9.40 4.93 -5.32
N ALA A 55 -10.24 4.46 -4.39
CA ALA A 55 -10.92 3.16 -4.48
C ALA A 55 -11.76 3.06 -5.75
N HIS A 56 -12.55 4.10 -6.06
CA HIS A 56 -13.36 4.17 -7.26
C HIS A 56 -12.51 4.17 -8.55
N ARG A 57 -11.36 4.83 -8.53
CA ARG A 57 -10.45 4.84 -9.68
C ARG A 57 -9.79 3.48 -9.89
N LEU A 58 -9.32 2.85 -8.82
CA LEU A 58 -8.61 1.57 -8.87
C LEU A 58 -9.53 0.38 -9.12
N SER A 59 -10.80 0.43 -8.70
CA SER A 59 -11.77 -0.65 -8.92
C SER A 59 -12.08 -0.91 -10.40
N ARG A 60 -11.74 0.03 -11.27
CA ARG A 60 -11.89 -0.08 -12.73
C ARG A 60 -10.79 -0.92 -13.38
N LEU A 61 -9.72 -1.25 -12.65
CA LEU A 61 -8.63 -2.07 -13.17
C LEU A 61 -9.03 -3.55 -13.19
N THR A 62 -8.85 -4.20 -14.33
CA THR A 62 -8.99 -5.66 -14.40
C THR A 62 -7.80 -6.35 -13.76
N VAL A 63 -7.96 -7.62 -13.36
CA VAL A 63 -6.84 -8.38 -12.79
C VAL A 63 -5.73 -8.57 -13.82
N GLU A 64 -6.06 -8.67 -15.12
CA GLU A 64 -5.11 -8.72 -16.23
C GLU A 64 -4.29 -7.43 -16.33
N GLN A 65 -4.91 -6.25 -16.22
CA GLN A 65 -4.20 -4.97 -16.22
C GLN A 65 -3.22 -4.85 -15.05
N ILE A 66 -3.62 -5.34 -13.87
CA ILE A 66 -2.75 -5.39 -12.70
C ILE A 66 -1.56 -6.35 -12.95
N ARG A 67 -1.81 -7.54 -13.51
CA ARG A 67 -0.74 -8.48 -13.89
C ARG A 67 0.23 -7.87 -14.89
N ASP A 68 -0.29 -7.14 -15.87
CA ASP A 68 0.52 -6.51 -16.91
C ASP A 68 1.52 -5.50 -16.35
N CYS A 69 1.16 -4.76 -15.30
CA CYS A 69 2.10 -3.89 -14.60
C CYS A 69 3.32 -4.65 -14.04
N PHE A 70 3.08 -5.80 -13.40
CA PHE A 70 4.18 -6.63 -12.85
C PHE A 70 4.97 -7.35 -13.95
N ARG A 71 4.28 -7.85 -14.98
CA ARG A 71 4.94 -8.47 -16.14
C ARG A 71 5.86 -7.48 -16.85
N ALA A 72 5.39 -6.25 -17.08
CA ALA A 72 6.17 -5.19 -17.69
C ALA A 72 7.40 -4.80 -16.85
N ALA A 73 7.32 -4.96 -15.52
CA ALA A 73 8.44 -4.76 -14.60
C ALA A 73 9.39 -5.98 -14.49
N GLY A 74 9.17 -7.05 -15.28
CA GLY A 74 10.07 -8.21 -15.37
C GLY A 74 9.85 -9.29 -14.29
N TYR A 75 8.71 -9.27 -13.58
CA TYR A 75 8.40 -10.30 -12.59
C TYR A 75 8.04 -11.64 -13.26
N LYS A 76 8.40 -12.75 -12.61
CA LYS A 76 8.00 -14.11 -13.03
C LYS A 76 6.49 -14.31 -12.89
N ALA A 77 5.92 -15.27 -13.63
CA ALA A 77 4.47 -15.47 -13.70
C ALA A 77 3.84 -15.87 -12.36
N ASP A 78 4.50 -16.75 -11.60
CA ASP A 78 4.11 -17.17 -10.26
C ASP A 78 4.06 -15.98 -9.28
N VAL A 79 5.10 -15.14 -9.30
CA VAL A 79 5.19 -13.93 -8.46
C VAL A 79 4.17 -12.87 -8.89
N THR A 80 3.97 -12.71 -10.20
CA THR A 80 2.98 -11.78 -10.77
C THR A 80 1.58 -12.10 -10.29
N GLU A 81 1.18 -13.37 -10.26
CA GLU A 81 -0.14 -13.76 -9.78
C GLU A 81 -0.33 -13.42 -8.30
N ILE A 82 0.66 -13.75 -7.47
CA ILE A 82 0.62 -13.47 -6.02
C ILE A 82 0.44 -11.96 -5.78
N TYR A 83 1.20 -11.11 -6.47
CA TYR A 83 1.10 -9.67 -6.28
C TYR A 83 -0.17 -9.08 -6.88
N ALA A 84 -0.61 -9.56 -8.04
CA ALA A 84 -1.86 -9.10 -8.63
C ALA A 84 -3.07 -9.39 -7.71
N GLN A 85 -3.11 -10.58 -7.10
CA GLN A 85 -4.15 -10.91 -6.13
C GLN A 85 -4.05 -10.07 -4.86
N ALA A 86 -2.84 -9.81 -4.36
CA ALA A 86 -2.64 -8.94 -3.20
C ALA A 86 -3.11 -7.50 -3.46
N VAL A 87 -2.83 -6.94 -4.64
CA VAL A 87 -3.31 -5.61 -5.05
C VAL A 87 -4.83 -5.60 -5.18
N ARG A 88 -5.42 -6.58 -5.87
CA ARG A 88 -6.88 -6.70 -6.01
C ARG A 88 -7.58 -6.76 -4.66
N LYS A 89 -7.04 -7.53 -3.71
CA LYS A 89 -7.58 -7.63 -2.36
C LYS A 89 -7.55 -6.28 -1.64
N ARG A 90 -6.45 -5.53 -1.73
CA ARG A 90 -6.32 -4.20 -1.13
C ARG A 90 -7.30 -3.20 -1.74
N ILE A 91 -7.50 -3.23 -3.06
CA ILE A 91 -8.50 -2.38 -3.74
C ILE A 91 -9.90 -2.69 -3.22
N ALA A 92 -10.24 -3.97 -3.04
CA ALA A 92 -11.51 -4.38 -2.45
C ALA A 92 -11.65 -3.90 -1.01
N GLU A 93 -10.60 -4.00 -0.19
CA GLU A 93 -10.57 -3.45 1.17
C GLU A 93 -10.83 -1.93 1.17
N LEU A 94 -10.22 -1.17 0.26
CA LEU A 94 -10.49 0.27 0.12
C LEU A 94 -11.96 0.58 -0.20
N GLY A 95 -12.60 -0.25 -1.02
CA GLY A 95 -14.01 -0.08 -1.40
C GLY A 95 -15.00 -0.27 -0.24
N THR A 96 -14.55 -0.79 0.91
CA THR A 96 -15.37 -0.94 2.12
C THR A 96 -15.34 0.27 3.06
N LEU A 97 -14.48 1.26 2.77
CA LEU A 97 -14.29 2.50 3.55
C LEU A 97 -15.22 3.63 3.07
#